data_AF-A0A969MLU8-F1
#
_entry.id   AF-A0A969MLU8-F1
#
_cell.length_a   1.000
_cell.length_b   1.000
_cell.length_c   1.000
_cell.angle_alpha   90.00
_cell.angle_beta   90.00
_cell.angle_gamma   90.00
#
_symmetry.space_group_name_H-M   'P 1'
#
loop_
_entity.id
_entity.type
_entity.pdbx_description
1 polymer ?
#
loop_
_entity_poly.entity_id
_entity_poly.type
_entity_poly.pdbx_seq_one_letter_code
_entity_poly.pdbx_strand_id
1 'polypeptide(L)' 'TGLGLSISYEIITDKHGGKLYFDSIVMKGTTFVIEIPINHTK' A
#
# COMPACT_ATOMS: atom_id res chain seq x y z
N THR A 1 -12.99 -8.14 -8.80
CA THR A 1 -12.22 -7.23 -9.68
C THR A 1 -11.23 -6.48 -8.80
N GLY A 2 -9.92 -6.55 -9.08
CA GLY A 2 -8.86 -5.99 -8.23
C GLY A 2 -8.80 -4.45 -8.17
N LEU A 3 -9.90 -3.76 -8.50
CA LEU A 3 -9.96 -2.31 -8.67
C LEU A 3 -9.68 -1.55 -7.37
N GLY A 4 -10.15 -2.07 -6.22
CA GLY A 4 -9.90 -1.42 -4.93
C GLY A 4 -8.41 -1.35 -4.61
N LEU A 5 -7.69 -2.45 -4.80
CA LEU A 5 -6.26 -2.52 -4.50
C LEU A 5 -5.42 -1.67 -5.47
N SER A 6 -5.79 -1.62 -6.75
CA SER A 6 -5.10 -0.76 -7.73
C SER A 6 -5.30 0.73 -7.43
N ILE A 7 -6.52 1.14 -7.04
CA ILE A 7 -6.80 2.52 -6.65
C ILE A 7 -6.04 2.86 -5.36
N SER A 8 -6.04 1.96 -4.38
CA SER A 8 -5.25 2.15 -3.15
C SER A 8 -3.77 2.30 -3.43
N TYR A 9 -3.21 1.49 -4.34
CA TYR A 9 -1.80 1.59 -4.72
C TYR A 9 -1.48 2.99 -5.30
N GLU A 10 -2.23 3.45 -6.30
CA GLU A 10 -2.04 4.78 -6.91
C GLU A 10 -2.14 5.91 -5.88
N ILE A 11 -3.13 5.85 -4.97
CA ILE A 11 -3.27 6.86 -3.91
C ILE A 11 -2.05 6.85 -2.99
N ILE A 12 -1.59 5.68 -2.57
CA ILE A 12 -0.50 5.56 -1.60
C ILE A 12 0.84 5.94 -2.24
N THR A 13 1.16 5.42 -3.41
CA THR A 13 2.46 5.66 -4.06
C THR A 13 2.52 7.01 -4.73
N ASP A 14 1.54 7.34 -5.58
CA ASP A 14 1.68 8.46 -6.50
C ASP A 14 1.22 9.77 -5.86
N LYS A 15 0.15 9.73 -5.06
CA LYS A 15 -0.34 10.94 -4.36
C LYS A 15 0.37 11.21 -3.03
N HIS A 16 0.72 10.15 -2.29
CA HIS A 16 1.31 10.30 -0.95
C HIS A 16 2.81 9.98 -0.89
N GLY A 17 3.45 9.55 -1.99
CA GLY A 17 4.87 9.18 -1.96
C GLY A 17 5.18 8.02 -1.01
N GLY A 18 4.16 7.24 -0.65
CA GLY A 18 4.22 6.13 0.28
C GLY A 18 4.50 4.80 -0.39
N LYS A 19 4.34 3.72 0.36
CA LYS A 19 4.51 2.34 -0.11
C LYS A 19 3.34 1.48 0.33
N LEU A 20 2.94 0.57 -0.55
CA LEU A 20 1.96 -0.48 -0.26
C LEU A 20 2.60 -1.83 -0.60
N TYR A 21 2.72 -2.72 0.38
CA TYR A 21 3.23 -4.07 0.21
C TYR A 21 2.47 -5.06 1.10
N PHE A 22 2.76 -6.36 0.96
CA PHE A 22 2.10 -7.38 1.73
C PHE A 22 3.05 -8.49 2.15
N ASP A 23 2.79 -9.01 3.35
CA ASP A 23 3.39 -10.22 3.88
C ASP A 23 2.31 -11.29 3.96
N SER A 24 2.50 -12.42 3.28
CA SER A 24 1.54 -13.52 3.27
C SER A 24 2.14 -14.76 3.91
N ILE A 25 1.40 -15.35 4.84
CA ILE A 25 1.75 -16.61 5.49
C ILE A 25 0.70 -17.64 5.08
N VAL A 26 1.16 -18.70 4.42
CA VAL A 26 0.33 -19.82 3.96
C VAL A 26 -0.48 -20.38 5.13
N MET A 27 -1.78 -20.62 4.91
CA MET A 27 -2.77 -21.07 5.91
C MET A 27 -3.04 -20.13 7.09
N LYS A 28 -2.46 -18.91 7.12
CA LYS A 28 -2.73 -17.91 8.16
C LYS A 28 -3.39 -16.65 7.61
N GLY A 29 -2.98 -16.22 6.42
CA GLY A 29 -3.54 -15.07 5.72
C GLY A 29 -2.49 -14.09 5.22
N THR A 30 -2.95 -12.93 4.76
CA THR A 30 -2.12 -11.87 4.20
C THR A 30 -2.28 -10.60 5.02
N THR A 31 -1.17 -10.00 5.42
CA THR A 31 -1.09 -8.70 6.06
C THR A 31 -0.67 -7.67 5.01
N PHE A 32 -1.48 -6.62 4.86
CA PHE A 32 -1.14 -5.48 4.02
C PHE A 32 -0.52 -4.39 4.88
N VAL A 33 0.59 -3.83 4.40
CA VAL A 33 1.34 -2.78 5.10
C VAL A 33 1.37 -1.53 4.23
N ILE A 34 1.05 -0.39 4.86
CA ILE A 34 1.01 0.93 4.23
C ILE A 34 1.98 1.83 4.98
N GLU A 35 2.93 2.42 4.26
CA GLU A 35 3.88 3.39 4.79
C GLU A 35 3.63 4.74 4.13
N ILE A 36 3.45 5.79 4.93
CA ILE A 36 3.25 7.17 4.46
C ILE A 36 4.32 8.07 5.08
N PRO A 37 5.07 8.85 4.29
CA PRO A 37 6.05 9.79 4.83
C PRO A 37 5.34 10.91 5.60
N ILE A 38 5.85 11.24 6.79
CA ILE A 38 5.30 12.33 7.63
C ILE A 38 5.50 13.70 6.95
N ASN A 39 6.62 13.85 6.21
CA ASN A 39 6.93 15.06 5.47
C ASN A 39 6.97 14.74 3.97
N HIS A 40 6.13 15.42 3.19
CA HIS A 40 6.24 15.44 1.74
C HIS A 40 7.27 16.51 1.35
N THR A 41 8.56 16.19 1.41
CA THR A 41 9.56 17.00 0.71
C THR A 41 9.44 16.69 -0.77
N LYS A 42 8.85 17.63 -1.50
CA LYS A 42 8.81 17.63 -2.96
C LYS A 42 10.20 17.93 -3.54
#